data_AF-A0A662HGV4-F1
#
_entry.id   AF-A0A662HGV4-F1
#
_cell.length_a   1.000
_cell.length_b   1.000
_cell.length_c   1.000
_cell.angle_alpha   90.00
_cell.angle_beta   90.00
_cell.angle_gamma   90.00
#
_symmetry.space_group_name_H-M   'P 1'
#
loop_
_entity.id
_entity.type
_entity.pdbx_description
1 polymer ?
#
loop_
_entity_poly.entity_id
_entity_poly.type
_entity_poly.pdbx_seq_one_letter_code
_entity_poly.pdbx_strand_id
1 'polypeptide(L)'
;MVRIFALIMRDDEYGRRIIENICYRRFSHWIWGIHEFSQVPSLETLLDDIPSTYLPRSIPKCDLVLSLGLPQELQMLIPSIAKRSRAKAVIVAVDDPRWVPPGLRRQISDELEDLGIAYAFPKPLCELMKTGNKYIDEFAEYFGKAKLEIEVKGGVIRHVKVIRGAPCGSTWHIAEKLIGSVIEPRETLWERIAKAHHTYPCLA
;
A
#
# COMPACT_ATOMS: atom_id res chain seq x y z
N MET A 1 -6.95 -16.29 1.75
CA MET A 1 -7.60 -15.13 2.37
C MET A 1 -6.63 -14.53 3.36
N VAL A 2 -5.96 -13.48 2.91
CA VAL A 2 -4.97 -12.74 3.70
C VAL A 2 -5.68 -11.94 4.79
N ARG A 3 -5.20 -12.05 6.03
CA ARG A 3 -5.61 -11.21 7.16
C ARG A 3 -4.59 -10.10 7.35
N ILE A 4 -5.03 -8.86 7.24
CA ILE A 4 -4.19 -7.66 7.19
C ILE A 4 -4.31 -6.92 8.51
N PHE A 5 -3.16 -6.55 9.09
CA PHE A 5 -3.06 -5.54 10.12
C PHE A 5 -2.45 -4.27 9.51
N ALA A 6 -3.26 -3.23 9.35
CA ALA A 6 -2.82 -1.98 8.75
C ALA A 6 -2.28 -1.02 9.80
N LEU A 7 -1.16 -0.38 9.49
CA LEU A 7 -0.49 0.59 10.34
C LEU A 7 -0.49 1.94 9.61
N ILE A 8 -1.07 2.96 10.23
CA ILE A 8 -1.19 4.32 9.67
C ILE A 8 -0.87 5.37 10.73
N MET A 9 -0.59 6.59 10.31
CA MET A 9 -0.61 7.75 11.20
C MET A 9 -2.06 8.16 11.49
N ARG A 10 -2.34 8.61 12.72
CA ARG A 10 -3.61 9.25 13.05
C ARG A 10 -3.74 10.52 12.21
N ASP A 11 -4.96 10.80 11.74
CA ASP A 11 -5.30 11.96 10.90
C ASP A 11 -4.60 11.98 9.51
N ASP A 12 -3.94 10.88 9.12
CA ASP A 12 -3.40 10.72 7.77
C ASP A 12 -4.47 10.26 6.79
N GLU A 13 -4.60 11.01 5.69
CA GLU A 13 -5.53 10.71 4.61
C GLU A 13 -4.98 9.66 3.64
N TYR A 14 -3.65 9.51 3.54
CA TYR A 14 -3.03 8.58 2.60
C TYR A 14 -3.36 7.12 2.93
N GLY A 15 -3.02 6.67 4.14
CA GLY A 15 -3.29 5.33 4.62
C GLY A 15 -4.79 5.04 4.72
N ARG A 16 -5.57 6.04 5.17
CA ARG A 16 -7.03 5.94 5.27
C ARG A 16 -7.67 5.69 3.90
N ARG A 17 -7.31 6.47 2.87
CA ARG A 17 -7.82 6.29 1.51
C ARG A 17 -7.54 4.90 0.95
N ILE A 18 -6.37 4.34 1.24
CA ILE A 18 -6.02 2.97 0.81
C ILE A 18 -6.90 1.93 1.48
N ILE A 19 -7.07 2.03 2.81
CA ILE A 19 -7.93 1.10 3.57
C ILE A 19 -9.39 1.20 3.09
N GLU A 20 -9.89 2.43 2.91
CA GLU A 20 -11.23 2.68 2.38
C GLU A 20 -11.41 2.09 0.98
N ASN A 21 -10.42 2.26 0.09
CA ASN A 21 -10.48 1.66 -1.24
C ASN A 21 -10.48 0.12 -1.17
N ILE A 22 -9.66 -0.49 -0.31
CA ILE A 22 -9.68 -1.95 -0.08
C ILE A 22 -11.10 -2.41 0.30
N CYS A 23 -11.74 -1.71 1.25
CA CYS A 23 -13.11 -1.98 1.67
C CYS A 23 -14.12 -1.76 0.53
N TYR A 24 -14.02 -0.65 -0.20
CA TYR A 24 -14.90 -0.30 -1.32
C TYR A 24 -14.77 -1.27 -2.50
N ARG A 25 -13.63 -1.94 -2.65
CA ARG A 25 -13.41 -3.03 -3.61
C ARG A 25 -13.84 -4.41 -3.08
N ARG A 26 -14.62 -4.45 -2.00
CA ARG A 26 -15.21 -5.65 -1.37
C ARG A 26 -14.20 -6.55 -0.64
N PHE A 27 -13.06 -6.00 -0.24
CA PHE A 27 -12.03 -6.68 0.56
C PHE A 27 -12.00 -6.24 2.02
N SER A 28 -13.11 -5.72 2.56
CA SER A 28 -13.19 -5.34 3.99
C SER A 28 -12.86 -6.49 4.93
N HIS A 29 -13.17 -7.73 4.54
CA HIS A 29 -12.86 -8.95 5.27
C HIS A 29 -11.35 -9.26 5.36
N TRP A 30 -10.50 -8.59 4.58
CA TRP A 30 -9.05 -8.64 4.73
C TRP A 30 -8.57 -7.81 5.91
N ILE A 31 -9.26 -6.74 6.30
CA ILE A 31 -8.80 -5.84 7.36
C ILE A 31 -9.20 -6.40 8.72
N TRP A 32 -8.22 -6.92 9.46
CA TRP A 32 -8.39 -7.56 10.77
C TRP A 32 -7.95 -6.67 11.94
N GLY A 33 -7.31 -5.56 11.64
CA GLY A 33 -7.04 -4.49 12.58
C GLY A 33 -6.45 -3.30 11.88
N ILE A 34 -6.64 -2.14 12.49
CA ILE A 34 -6.01 -0.88 12.11
C ILE A 34 -5.39 -0.34 13.39
N HIS A 35 -4.12 0.04 13.32
CA HIS A 35 -3.50 0.82 14.37
C HIS A 35 -3.13 2.20 13.84
N GLU A 36 -3.59 3.22 14.56
CA GLU A 36 -3.33 4.62 14.28
C GLU A 36 -2.32 5.15 15.29
N PHE A 37 -1.11 5.43 14.83
CA PHE A 37 -0.08 6.07 15.64
C PHE A 37 -0.41 7.55 15.82
N SER A 38 -0.54 7.98 17.07
CA SER A 38 -0.78 9.39 17.40
C SER A 38 0.50 10.16 17.74
N GLN A 39 1.62 9.46 17.89
CA GLN A 39 2.90 10.02 18.34
C GLN A 39 4.04 9.29 17.63
N VAL A 40 5.11 10.04 17.36
CA VAL A 40 6.34 9.53 16.79
C VAL A 40 7.40 9.60 17.90
N PRO A 41 8.02 8.47 18.29
CA PRO A 41 9.13 8.47 19.25
C PRO A 41 10.33 9.24 18.68
N SER A 42 11.17 9.82 19.54
CA SER A 42 12.45 10.37 19.09
C SER A 42 13.41 9.24 18.74
N LEU A 43 14.39 9.51 17.88
CA LEU A 43 15.39 8.50 17.51
C LEU A 43 16.19 8.03 18.73
N GLU A 44 16.53 8.93 19.67
CA GLU A 44 17.25 8.57 20.90
C GLU A 44 16.46 7.54 21.73
N THR A 45 15.13 7.66 21.74
CA THR A 45 14.23 6.74 22.45
C THR A 45 14.24 5.34 21.84
N LEU A 46 14.66 5.20 20.58
CA LEU A 46 14.69 3.92 19.86
C LEU A 46 16.07 3.26 19.82
N LEU A 47 17.14 3.92 20.29
CA LEU A 47 18.51 3.40 20.22
C LEU A 47 18.82 2.32 21.25
N ASP A 48 18.23 2.39 22.44
CA ASP A 48 18.53 1.45 23.53
C ASP A 48 17.67 0.18 23.43
N ASP A 49 16.36 0.33 23.65
CA ASP A 49 15.35 -0.72 23.55
C ASP A 49 14.02 -0.08 23.16
N ILE A 50 13.34 -0.62 22.14
CA ILE A 50 12.03 -0.13 21.70
C ILE A 50 11.04 -0.19 22.87
N PRO A 51 10.59 0.96 23.43
CA PRO A 51 9.71 0.91 24.58
C PRO A 51 8.35 0.33 24.17
N SER A 52 7.84 -0.61 24.97
CA SER A 52 6.54 -1.25 24.69
C SER A 52 5.38 -0.27 24.56
N THR A 53 5.53 0.94 25.12
CA THR A 53 4.57 2.05 25.05
C THR A 53 4.31 2.53 23.62
N TYR A 54 5.29 2.40 22.71
CA TYR A 54 5.15 2.80 21.31
C TYR A 54 4.62 1.68 20.41
N LEU A 55 4.50 0.45 20.93
CA LEU A 55 3.89 -0.63 20.19
C LEU A 55 2.35 -0.59 20.35
N PRO A 56 1.58 -1.06 19.34
CA PRO A 56 0.14 -1.16 19.47
C PRO A 56 -0.23 -1.98 20.71
N ARG A 57 -1.11 -1.45 21.57
CA ARG A 57 -1.56 -2.13 22.79
C ARG A 57 -2.27 -3.45 22.49
N SER A 58 -3.02 -3.48 21.40
CA SER A 58 -3.69 -4.67 20.89
C SER A 58 -3.15 -4.95 19.49
N ILE A 59 -2.45 -6.07 19.34
CA ILE A 59 -1.92 -6.55 18.05
C ILE A 59 -2.72 -7.82 17.69
N PRO A 60 -3.55 -7.78 16.63
CA PRO A 60 -4.27 -8.96 16.21
C PRO A 60 -3.32 -9.99 15.61
N LYS A 61 -3.69 -11.28 15.66
CA LYS A 61 -3.04 -12.29 14.83
C LYS A 61 -3.39 -12.02 13.37
N CYS A 62 -2.41 -11.83 12.51
CA CYS A 62 -2.62 -11.55 11.09
C CYS A 62 -1.66 -12.38 10.22
N ASP A 63 -1.86 -12.31 8.90
CA ASP A 63 -0.96 -12.92 7.92
C ASP A 63 -0.03 -11.89 7.29
N LEU A 64 -0.51 -10.65 7.14
CA LEU A 64 0.19 -9.55 6.49
C LEU A 64 0.13 -8.29 7.37
N VAL A 65 1.28 -7.67 7.62
CA VAL A 65 1.34 -6.28 8.14
C VAL A 65 1.48 -5.34 6.95
N LEU A 66 0.65 -4.30 6.93
CA LEU A 66 0.64 -3.28 5.87
C LEU A 66 0.97 -1.92 6.49
N SER A 67 2.19 -1.42 6.25
CA SER A 67 2.64 -0.09 6.71
C SER A 67 2.37 0.95 5.61
N LEU A 68 1.57 1.96 5.93
CA LEU A 68 1.13 2.99 4.99
C LEU A 68 1.50 4.39 5.54
N GLY A 69 2.49 5.03 4.94
CA GLY A 69 2.81 6.44 5.25
C GLY A 69 3.42 6.69 6.63
N LEU A 70 4.05 5.70 7.26
CA LEU A 70 4.69 5.91 8.56
C LEU A 70 6.04 6.64 8.40
N PRO A 71 6.37 7.58 9.30
CA PRO A 71 7.68 8.21 9.38
C PRO A 71 8.76 7.20 9.80
N GLN A 72 10.01 7.55 9.54
CA GLN A 72 11.18 6.68 9.68
C GLN A 72 11.25 5.97 11.04
N GLU A 73 10.99 6.70 12.12
CA GLU A 73 11.07 6.21 13.50
C GLU A 73 10.04 5.10 13.77
N LEU A 74 8.83 5.24 13.23
CA LEU A 74 7.78 4.24 13.40
C LEU A 74 7.98 3.01 12.51
N GLN A 75 8.67 3.15 11.37
CA GLN A 75 9.02 2.03 10.49
C GLN A 75 9.98 1.06 11.20
N MET A 76 10.83 1.54 12.11
CA MET A 76 11.70 0.69 12.96
C MET A 76 10.93 -0.30 13.83
N LEU A 77 9.65 -0.03 14.13
CA LEU A 77 8.81 -0.88 14.97
C LEU A 77 8.25 -2.10 14.22
N ILE A 78 8.34 -2.12 12.88
CA ILE A 78 7.66 -3.09 12.02
C ILE A 78 8.07 -4.54 12.29
N PRO A 79 9.37 -4.90 12.41
CA PRO A 79 9.75 -6.27 12.73
C PRO A 79 9.14 -6.77 14.05
N SER A 80 9.17 -5.91 15.08
CA SER A 80 8.56 -6.20 16.39
C SER A 80 7.04 -6.39 16.30
N ILE A 81 6.35 -5.53 15.53
CA ILE A 81 4.90 -5.66 15.31
C ILE A 81 4.57 -6.95 14.54
N ALA A 82 5.30 -7.23 13.46
CA ALA A 82 5.12 -8.42 12.64
C ALA A 82 5.35 -9.73 13.43
N LYS A 83 6.38 -9.75 14.28
CA LYS A 83 6.64 -10.86 15.21
C LYS A 83 5.48 -11.08 16.17
N ARG A 84 5.00 -10.01 16.82
CA ARG A 84 3.90 -10.09 17.81
C ARG A 84 2.56 -10.46 17.17
N SER A 85 2.30 -10.01 15.94
CA SER A 85 1.10 -10.39 15.17
C SER A 85 1.19 -11.79 14.56
N ARG A 86 2.36 -12.45 14.65
CA ARG A 86 2.67 -13.72 13.97
C ARG A 86 2.47 -13.66 12.45
N ALA A 87 2.67 -12.47 11.88
CA ALA A 87 2.57 -12.25 10.45
C ALA A 87 3.56 -13.13 9.69
N LYS A 88 3.21 -13.38 8.43
CA LYS A 88 4.00 -14.17 7.48
C LYS A 88 4.58 -13.30 6.37
N ALA A 89 4.03 -12.12 6.21
CA ALA A 89 4.55 -11.11 5.30
C ALA A 89 4.39 -9.69 5.85
N VAL A 90 5.21 -8.78 5.33
CA VAL A 90 5.11 -7.33 5.54
C VAL A 90 5.13 -6.63 4.17
N ILE A 91 4.25 -5.65 3.98
CA ILE A 91 4.38 -4.68 2.88
C ILE A 91 4.59 -3.31 3.51
N VAL A 92 5.68 -2.64 3.13
CA VAL A 92 5.97 -1.27 3.53
C VAL A 92 5.86 -0.36 2.31
N ALA A 93 4.83 0.49 2.30
CA ALA A 93 4.64 1.48 1.26
C ALA A 93 5.73 2.55 1.36
N VAL A 94 6.58 2.67 0.32
CA VAL A 94 7.68 3.66 0.27
C VAL A 94 7.39 4.68 -0.81
N ASP A 95 6.35 5.47 -0.62
CA ASP A 95 5.97 6.52 -1.57
C ASP A 95 6.79 7.80 -1.39
N ASP A 96 7.26 8.09 -0.16
CA ASP A 96 8.30 9.08 0.11
C ASP A 96 9.64 8.38 0.46
N PRO A 97 10.76 8.70 -0.24
CA PRO A 97 12.07 8.13 0.08
C PRO A 97 12.57 8.41 1.50
N ARG A 98 12.05 9.44 2.18
CA ARG A 98 12.40 9.79 3.56
C ARG A 98 11.78 8.84 4.59
N TRP A 99 10.68 8.16 4.26
CA TRP A 99 10.04 7.21 5.18
C TRP A 99 10.92 5.99 5.44
N VAL A 100 11.65 5.52 4.41
CA VAL A 100 12.53 4.35 4.54
C VAL A 100 13.87 4.60 3.83
N PRO A 101 14.83 5.26 4.49
CA PRO A 101 16.18 5.42 3.97
C PRO A 101 16.88 4.06 3.76
N PRO A 102 17.92 3.96 2.91
CA PRO A 102 18.57 2.69 2.59
C PRO A 102 19.08 1.90 3.80
N GLY A 103 19.66 2.59 4.79
CA GLY A 103 20.14 1.95 6.03
C GLY A 103 19.02 1.31 6.82
N LEU A 104 17.92 2.05 7.02
CA LEU A 104 16.73 1.53 7.71
C LEU A 104 16.09 0.37 6.93
N ARG A 105 15.99 0.47 5.60
CA ARG A 105 15.47 -0.62 4.76
C ARG A 105 16.26 -1.90 4.98
N ARG A 106 17.59 -1.80 5.01
CA ARG A 106 18.47 -2.96 5.25
C ARG A 106 18.23 -3.53 6.64
N GLN A 107 18.21 -2.69 7.68
CA GLN A 107 17.94 -3.12 9.05
C GLN A 107 16.60 -3.87 9.16
N ILE A 108 15.50 -3.29 8.66
CA ILE A 108 14.18 -3.94 8.70
C ILE A 108 14.20 -5.25 7.90
N SER A 109 14.89 -5.28 6.75
CA SER A 109 15.01 -6.49 5.93
C SER A 109 15.71 -7.61 6.70
N ASP A 110 16.91 -7.34 7.24
CA ASP A 110 17.72 -8.30 7.98
C ASP A 110 16.93 -8.87 9.19
N GLU A 111 16.24 -8.00 9.95
CA GLU A 111 15.40 -8.43 11.08
C GLU A 111 14.20 -9.30 10.65
N LEU A 112 13.55 -9.00 9.52
CA LEU A 112 12.43 -9.79 9.01
C LEU A 112 12.90 -11.14 8.43
N GLU A 113 14.07 -11.17 7.78
CA GLU A 113 14.71 -12.40 7.30
C GLU A 113 15.02 -13.36 8.45
N ASP A 114 15.64 -12.85 9.52
CA ASP A 114 15.94 -13.63 10.74
C ASP A 114 14.68 -14.22 11.38
N LEU A 115 13.54 -13.54 11.26
CA LEU A 115 12.24 -14.00 11.73
C LEU A 115 11.52 -14.95 10.75
N GLY A 116 12.07 -15.15 9.54
CA GLY A 116 11.43 -15.93 8.47
C GLY A 116 10.15 -15.29 7.94
N ILE A 117 10.05 -13.96 8.00
CA ILE A 117 8.89 -13.18 7.53
C ILE A 117 9.22 -12.57 6.18
N ALA A 118 8.42 -12.89 5.16
CA ALA A 118 8.62 -12.29 3.84
C ALA A 118 8.31 -10.79 3.85
N TYR A 119 8.89 -10.04 2.94
CA TYR A 119 8.65 -8.60 2.89
C TYR A 119 8.69 -8.04 1.47
N ALA A 120 8.06 -6.87 1.30
CA ALA A 120 8.19 -6.05 0.11
C ALA A 120 8.21 -4.58 0.50
N PHE A 121 9.08 -3.82 -0.17
CA PHE A 121 9.19 -2.36 -0.06
C PHE A 121 8.92 -1.72 -1.43
N PRO A 122 7.68 -1.79 -1.93
CA PRO A 122 7.32 -1.16 -3.20
C PRO A 122 7.53 0.36 -3.12
N LYS A 123 8.12 0.92 -4.18
CA LYS A 123 8.44 2.34 -4.29
C LYS A 123 8.02 2.87 -5.68
N PRO A 124 6.85 3.53 -5.80
CA PRO A 124 5.75 3.68 -4.82
C PRO A 124 4.98 2.38 -4.57
N LEU A 125 4.00 2.39 -3.64
CA LEU A 125 3.14 1.24 -3.35
C LEU A 125 2.37 0.75 -4.60
N CYS A 126 1.99 1.67 -5.49
CA CYS A 126 1.33 1.32 -6.74
C CYS A 126 2.24 0.62 -7.77
N GLU A 127 3.54 0.43 -7.50
CA GLU A 127 4.43 -0.42 -8.31
C GLU A 127 4.55 -1.85 -7.76
N LEU A 128 3.84 -2.20 -6.68
CA LEU A 128 3.85 -3.55 -6.13
C LEU A 128 3.46 -4.59 -7.18
N MET A 129 4.26 -5.63 -7.28
CA MET A 129 4.04 -6.82 -8.11
C MET A 129 4.14 -8.08 -7.24
N LYS A 130 3.73 -9.21 -7.79
CA LYS A 130 3.90 -10.51 -7.15
C LYS A 130 5.39 -10.80 -6.91
N THR A 131 5.68 -11.33 -5.73
CA THR A 131 7.03 -11.70 -5.28
C THR A 131 7.21 -13.22 -5.18
N GLY A 132 6.14 -14.00 -5.32
CA GLY A 132 6.12 -15.45 -5.10
C GLY A 132 5.73 -15.83 -3.66
N ASN A 133 5.69 -14.87 -2.73
CA ASN A 133 5.13 -15.11 -1.41
C ASN A 133 3.60 -15.05 -1.47
N LYS A 134 2.93 -16.13 -1.08
CA LYS A 134 1.46 -16.25 -1.19
C LYS A 134 0.66 -15.10 -0.55
N TYR A 135 1.14 -14.49 0.55
CA TYR A 135 0.40 -13.45 1.26
C TYR A 135 0.57 -12.08 0.59
N ILE A 136 1.78 -11.77 0.12
CA ILE A 136 2.06 -10.58 -0.69
C ILE A 136 1.35 -10.71 -2.04
N ASP A 137 1.42 -11.88 -2.67
CA ASP A 137 0.82 -12.15 -3.97
C ASP A 137 -0.70 -12.09 -3.95
N GLU A 138 -1.35 -12.52 -2.86
CA GLU A 138 -2.81 -12.41 -2.71
C GLU A 138 -3.23 -10.93 -2.69
N PHE A 139 -2.50 -10.07 -1.99
CA PHE A 139 -2.71 -8.61 -2.05
C PHE A 139 -2.39 -8.05 -3.43
N ALA A 140 -1.24 -8.43 -4.00
CA ALA A 140 -0.72 -7.97 -5.29
C ALA A 140 -1.45 -8.53 -6.52
N GLU A 141 -2.44 -9.42 -6.32
CA GLU A 141 -3.39 -9.82 -7.34
C GLU A 141 -4.36 -8.67 -7.65
N TYR A 142 -4.81 -7.95 -6.63
CA TYR A 142 -5.85 -6.92 -6.74
C TYR A 142 -5.32 -5.48 -6.59
N PHE A 143 -4.24 -5.30 -5.83
CA PHE A 143 -3.70 -3.99 -5.45
C PHE A 143 -2.20 -3.89 -5.76
N GLY A 144 -1.80 -2.95 -6.62
CA GLY A 144 -0.40 -2.77 -7.04
C GLY A 144 -0.31 -2.18 -8.45
N LYS A 145 0.68 -2.62 -9.23
CA LYS A 145 0.93 -2.11 -10.59
C LYS A 145 -0.27 -2.35 -11.51
N ALA A 146 -0.88 -1.26 -11.97
CA ALA A 146 -2.14 -1.31 -12.70
C ALA A 146 -2.12 -2.30 -13.88
N LYS A 147 -3.20 -3.08 -14.00
CA LYS A 147 -3.45 -3.97 -15.15
C LYS A 147 -4.91 -3.79 -15.57
N LEU A 148 -5.11 -3.40 -16.83
CA LEU A 148 -6.41 -3.06 -17.40
C LEU A 148 -6.70 -3.92 -18.63
N GLU A 149 -7.96 -4.29 -18.82
CA GLU A 149 -8.51 -4.76 -20.09
C GLU A 149 -9.37 -3.63 -20.68
N ILE A 150 -9.08 -3.19 -21.90
CA ILE A 150 -9.76 -2.05 -22.54
C ILE A 150 -10.41 -2.53 -23.83
N GLU A 151 -11.73 -2.32 -23.95
CA GLU A 151 -12.48 -2.58 -25.17
C GLU A 151 -12.64 -1.29 -25.98
N VAL A 152 -12.22 -1.34 -27.25
CA VAL A 152 -12.33 -0.21 -28.19
C VAL A 152 -13.22 -0.61 -29.36
N LYS A 153 -14.22 0.23 -29.67
CA LYS A 153 -15.11 0.05 -30.82
C LYS A 153 -15.22 1.33 -31.63
N GLY A 154 -14.86 1.26 -32.91
CA GLY A 154 -14.86 2.41 -33.81
C GLY A 154 -13.94 3.54 -33.34
N GLY A 155 -12.77 3.20 -32.76
CA GLY A 155 -11.83 4.18 -32.23
C GLY A 155 -12.21 4.82 -30.89
N VAL A 156 -13.26 4.34 -30.22
CA VAL A 156 -13.72 4.86 -28.93
C VAL A 156 -13.64 3.79 -27.85
N ILE A 157 -13.12 4.14 -26.67
CA ILE A 157 -13.11 3.28 -25.49
C ILE A 157 -14.54 3.05 -25.01
N ARG A 158 -15.01 1.82 -25.05
CA ARG A 158 -16.37 1.44 -24.62
C ARG A 158 -16.39 0.85 -23.22
N HIS A 159 -15.37 0.09 -22.87
CA HIS A 159 -15.27 -0.55 -21.57
C HIS A 159 -13.83 -0.53 -21.07
N VAL A 160 -13.66 -0.33 -19.76
CA VAL A 160 -12.37 -0.45 -19.08
C VAL A 160 -12.59 -1.32 -17.85
N LYS A 161 -11.96 -2.49 -17.83
CA LYS A 161 -12.00 -3.41 -16.70
C LYS A 161 -10.66 -3.36 -15.98
N VAL A 162 -10.69 -3.02 -14.69
CA VAL A 162 -9.51 -3.02 -13.83
C VAL A 162 -9.30 -4.42 -13.29
N ILE A 163 -8.26 -5.10 -13.76
CA ILE A 163 -7.84 -6.42 -13.25
C ILE A 163 -7.07 -6.26 -11.94
N ARG A 164 -6.18 -5.27 -11.90
CA ARG A 164 -5.44 -4.84 -10.72
C ARG A 164 -5.30 -3.32 -10.75
N GLY A 165 -5.51 -2.66 -9.61
CA GLY A 165 -5.44 -1.21 -9.52
C GLY A 165 -4.48 -0.70 -8.45
N ALA A 166 -4.10 0.57 -8.56
CA ALA A 166 -3.32 1.25 -7.54
C ALA A 166 -4.05 1.20 -6.18
N PRO A 167 -3.37 0.90 -5.06
CA PRO A 167 -4.07 0.65 -3.79
C PRO A 167 -4.88 1.85 -3.28
N CYS A 168 -4.51 3.07 -3.65
CA CYS A 168 -5.23 4.29 -3.31
C CYS A 168 -6.54 4.51 -4.09
N GLY A 169 -6.83 3.72 -5.13
CA GLY A 169 -8.06 3.85 -5.92
C GLY A 169 -7.91 4.58 -7.26
N SER A 170 -6.78 5.24 -7.51
CA SER A 170 -6.59 6.10 -8.69
C SER A 170 -6.82 5.39 -10.03
N THR A 171 -6.43 4.12 -10.14
CA THR A 171 -6.65 3.34 -11.37
C THR A 171 -8.12 3.19 -11.73
N TRP A 172 -8.99 2.96 -10.75
CA TRP A 172 -10.44 2.85 -10.99
C TRP A 172 -11.04 4.21 -11.36
N HIS A 173 -10.64 5.28 -10.66
CA HIS A 173 -11.07 6.64 -11.00
C HIS A 173 -10.71 7.01 -12.44
N ILE A 174 -9.47 6.75 -12.85
CA ILE A 174 -9.02 7.03 -14.23
C ILE A 174 -9.79 6.15 -15.22
N ALA A 175 -9.92 4.84 -14.96
CA ALA A 175 -10.63 3.91 -15.83
C ALA A 175 -12.07 4.39 -16.15
N GLU A 176 -12.80 4.87 -15.14
CA GLU A 176 -14.15 5.42 -15.32
C GLU A 176 -14.16 6.67 -16.22
N LYS A 177 -13.16 7.55 -16.10
CA LYS A 177 -13.05 8.78 -16.90
C LYS A 177 -12.62 8.55 -18.35
N LEU A 178 -12.04 7.38 -18.65
CA LEU A 178 -11.60 7.02 -20.00
C LEU A 178 -12.72 6.49 -20.88
N ILE A 179 -13.82 5.99 -20.32
CA ILE A 179 -14.98 5.54 -21.09
C ILE A 179 -15.52 6.69 -21.94
N GLY A 180 -15.70 6.45 -23.24
CA GLY A 180 -16.12 7.44 -24.23
C GLY A 180 -14.98 8.25 -24.87
N SER A 181 -13.72 8.03 -24.47
CA SER A 181 -12.58 8.72 -25.08
C SER A 181 -12.24 8.11 -26.44
N VAL A 182 -11.89 8.95 -27.40
CA VAL A 182 -11.28 8.52 -28.66
C VAL A 182 -9.82 8.10 -28.41
N ILE A 183 -9.36 7.06 -29.12
CA ILE A 183 -7.96 6.59 -29.00
C ILE A 183 -7.00 7.33 -29.94
N GLU A 184 -7.55 8.01 -30.95
CA GLU A 184 -6.79 8.80 -31.93
C GLU A 184 -7.45 10.19 -32.10
N PRO A 185 -6.64 11.26 -32.25
CA PRO A 185 -5.18 11.26 -32.17
C PRO A 185 -4.70 11.04 -30.72
N ARG A 186 -3.56 10.36 -30.53
CA ARG A 186 -3.06 9.94 -29.21
C ARG A 186 -2.94 11.06 -28.19
N GLU A 187 -2.63 12.28 -28.64
CA GLU A 187 -2.50 13.47 -27.82
C GLU A 187 -3.82 13.76 -27.08
N THR A 188 -4.96 13.58 -27.74
CA THR A 188 -6.29 13.78 -27.13
C THR A 188 -6.55 12.76 -26.02
N LEU A 189 -6.14 11.50 -26.23
CA LEU A 189 -6.24 10.46 -25.21
C LEU A 189 -5.31 10.76 -24.03
N TRP A 190 -4.06 11.17 -24.29
CA TRP A 190 -3.10 11.52 -23.25
C TRP A 190 -3.56 12.70 -22.41
N GLU A 191 -4.10 13.74 -23.03
CA GLU A 191 -4.70 14.86 -22.29
C GLU A 191 -5.83 14.39 -21.38
N ARG A 192 -6.68 13.47 -21.86
CA ARG A 192 -7.79 12.94 -21.07
C ARG A 192 -7.29 12.13 -19.88
N ILE A 193 -6.26 11.29 -20.08
CA ILE A 193 -5.59 10.54 -19.01
C ILE A 193 -4.99 11.51 -17.99
N ALA A 194 -4.25 12.53 -18.44
CA ALA A 194 -3.60 13.51 -17.58
C ALA A 194 -4.63 14.30 -16.76
N LYS A 195 -5.72 14.77 -17.39
CA LYS A 195 -6.83 15.45 -16.71
C LYS A 195 -7.47 14.53 -15.66
N ALA A 196 -7.74 13.27 -16.00
CA ALA A 196 -8.30 12.30 -15.06
C ALA A 196 -7.36 12.07 -13.87
N HIS A 197 -6.06 11.92 -14.12
CA HIS A 197 -5.06 11.76 -13.07
C HIS A 197 -4.96 12.99 -12.16
N HIS A 198 -4.97 14.21 -12.70
CA HIS A 198 -4.93 15.44 -11.90
C HIS A 198 -6.17 15.62 -11.01
N THR A 199 -7.32 15.08 -11.39
CA THR A 199 -8.53 15.10 -10.55
C THR A 199 -8.50 14.09 -9.40
N TYR A 200 -7.48 13.22 -9.33
CA TYR A 200 -7.28 12.25 -8.25
C TYR A 200 -5.81 12.29 -7.79
N PRO A 201 -5.41 13.36 -7.08
CA PRO A 201 -4.03 13.53 -6.68
C PRO A 201 -3.56 12.42 -5.75
N CYS A 202 -2.27 12.06 -5.89
CA CYS A 202 -1.59 11.24 -4.89
C CYS A 202 -1.57 11.99 -3.55
N LEU A 203 -1.75 11.26 -2.46
CA LEU A 203 -1.69 11.79 -1.09
C LEU A 203 -0.38 11.44 -0.37
N ALA A 204 0.51 10.70 -1.03
CA ALA A 204 1.82 10.36 -0.49
C ALA A 204 2.76 11.57 -0.46
#